data_AF-X0VTL6-F1
#
_entry.id   AF-X0VTL6-F1
#
_cell.length_a   1.000
_cell.length_b   1.000
_cell.length_c   1.000
_cell.angle_alpha   90.00
_cell.angle_beta   90.00
_cell.angle_gamma   90.00
#
_symmetry.space_group_name_H-M   'P 1'
#
loop_
_entity.id
_entity.type
_entity.pdbx_description
1 polymer ?
#
loop_
_entity_poly.entity_id
_entity_poly.type
_entity_poly.pdbx_seq_one_letter_code
_entity_poly.pdbx_strand_id
1 'polypeptide(L)' 'MDKKIIMIPIGIIHSPYEQVKDMPIQGKFKPGVKAYIELKEEYSAGLKDLGDFSHAIIIYYFHKSEKIQIEGKPFLENNE' A
#
# COMPACT_ATOMS: atom_id res chain seq x y z
N MET A 1 -19.05 -22.27 -5.26
CA MET A 1 -19.36 -21.64 -3.96
C MET A 1 -18.12 -20.89 -3.55
N ASP A 2 -18.17 -19.57 -3.67
CA ASP A 2 -16.98 -18.75 -3.55
C ASP A 2 -16.51 -18.74 -2.09
N LYS A 3 -15.27 -19.18 -1.86
CA LYS A 3 -14.65 -19.11 -0.55
C LYS A 3 -14.30 -17.65 -0.26
N LYS A 4 -14.87 -17.10 0.80
CA LYS A 4 -14.53 -15.74 1.26
C LYS A 4 -13.11 -15.74 1.85
N ILE A 5 -12.34 -14.72 1.51
CA ILE A 5 -11.04 -14.42 2.13
C ILE A 5 -11.24 -13.22 3.05
N ILE A 6 -10.82 -13.35 4.31
CA ILE A 6 -10.85 -12.27 5.30
C ILE A 6 -9.43 -11.77 5.47
N MET A 7 -9.23 -10.47 5.27
CA MET A 7 -7.94 -9.81 5.50
C MET A 7 -7.95 -9.12 6.86
N ILE A 8 -6.96 -9.41 7.70
CA ILE A 8 -6.79 -8.80 9.02
C ILE A 8 -5.56 -7.90 8.95
N PRO A 9 -5.69 -6.58 9.22
CA PRO A 9 -4.55 -5.68 9.17
C PRO A 9 -3.56 -5.97 10.31
N ILE A 10 -2.27 -6.02 9.97
CA ILE A 10 -1.16 -6.26 10.92
C ILE A 10 -0.52 -4.96 11.43
N GLY A 11 -0.91 -3.82 10.86
CA GLY A 11 -0.34 -2.50 11.18
C GLY A 11 -0.95 -1.39 10.35
N ILE A 12 -0.35 -0.20 10.46
CA ILE A 12 -0.79 1.05 9.81
C ILE A 12 0.41 1.71 9.11
N ILE A 13 0.19 2.22 7.90
CA ILE A 13 1.17 3.01 7.16
C ILE A 13 0.96 4.50 7.48
N HIS A 14 2.01 5.16 7.94
CA HIS A 14 2.05 6.60 8.18
C HIS A 14 2.88 7.26 7.08
N SER A 15 2.26 8.17 6.34
CA SER A 15 2.86 8.88 5.21
C SER A 15 2.54 10.38 5.29
N PRO A 16 3.29 11.26 4.61
CA PRO A 16 2.99 12.69 4.60
C PRO A 16 1.78 13.05 3.73
N TYR A 17 1.10 12.07 3.12
CA TYR A 17 -0.07 12.31 2.28
C TYR A 17 -1.34 12.28 3.13
N GLU A 18 -1.96 13.45 3.30
CA GLU A 18 -3.22 13.57 4.04
C GLU A 18 -4.43 13.33 3.14
N GLN A 19 -4.32 13.67 1.85
CA GLN A 19 -5.38 13.54 0.86
C GLN A 19 -4.95 12.67 -0.33
N VAL A 20 -5.92 12.00 -0.95
CA VAL A 20 -5.69 11.14 -2.13
C VAL A 20 -5.03 11.91 -3.28
N LYS A 21 -5.41 13.17 -3.47
CA LYS A 21 -4.84 14.06 -4.50
C LYS A 21 -3.35 14.37 -4.31
N ASP A 22 -2.83 14.23 -3.09
CA ASP A 22 -1.43 14.53 -2.78
C ASP A 22 -0.53 13.30 -3.01
N MET A 23 -1.12 12.12 -3.18
CA MET A 23 -0.41 10.87 -3.40
C MET A 23 0.18 10.82 -4.82
N PRO A 24 1.42 10.31 -4.99
CA PRO A 24 2.00 10.13 -6.30
C PRO A 24 1.31 8.96 -7.02
N ILE A 25 1.25 9.04 -8.35
CA ILE A 25 0.79 7.92 -9.19
C ILE A 25 1.62 6.66 -8.92
N GLN A 26 2.94 6.83 -8.71
CA GLN A 26 3.83 5.76 -8.24
C GLN A 26 4.86 6.35 -7.26
N GLY A 27 5.10 5.66 -6.13
CA GLY A 27 6.05 6.10 -5.10
C GLY A 27 7.47 6.35 -5.63
N LYS A 28 7.88 5.62 -6.67
CA LYS A 28 9.20 5.79 -7.33
C LYS A 28 9.44 7.21 -7.86
N PHE A 29 8.38 7.96 -8.17
CA PHE A 29 8.48 9.34 -8.66
C PHE A 29 8.70 10.36 -7.53
N LYS A 30 8.72 9.92 -6.27
CA LYS A 30 8.95 10.75 -5.08
C LYS A 30 10.01 10.12 -4.15
N PRO A 31 11.27 9.96 -4.60
CA PRO A 31 12.31 9.23 -3.85
C PRO A 31 12.69 9.87 -2.50
N GLY A 32 12.42 11.18 -2.31
CA GLY A 32 12.70 11.88 -1.07
C GLY A 32 11.63 11.74 0.01
N VAL A 33 10.50 11.09 -0.29
CA VAL A 33 9.40 10.93 0.67
C VAL A 33 9.74 9.80 1.63
N LYS A 34 9.65 10.11 2.93
CA LYS A 34 9.77 9.14 4.01
C LYS A 34 8.39 8.79 4.56
N ALA A 35 8.18 7.51 4.83
CA ALA A 35 7.00 6.95 5.45
C ALA A 35 7.46 5.85 6.40
N TYR A 36 6.62 5.46 7.35
CA TYR A 36 6.90 4.35 8.25
C TYR A 36 5.67 3.46 8.46
N ILE A 37 5.91 2.24 8.89
CA ILE A 37 4.86 1.28 9.23
C ILE A 37 4.92 1.03 10.73
N GLU A 38 3.78 1.22 11.38
CA GLU A 38 3.56 0.85 12.76
C GLU A 38 2.88 -0.52 12.79
N LEU A 39 3.55 -1.54 13.30
CA LEU A 39 3.02 -2.89 13.41
C LEU A 39 2.47 -3.17 14.79
N LYS A 40 1.44 -4.02 14.86
CA LYS A 40 0.99 -4.56 16.14
C LYS A 40 2.09 -5.44 16.74
N GLU A 41 2.27 -5.32 18.05
CA GLU A 41 3.35 -5.98 18.79
C GLU A 41 3.38 -7.50 18.57
N GLU A 42 2.22 -8.14 18.47
CA GLU A 42 2.05 -9.58 18.22
C GLU A 42 2.71 -10.09 16.92
N TYR A 43 2.96 -9.20 15.95
CA TYR A 43 3.61 -9.55 14.68
C TYR A 43 5.09 -9.18 14.60
N SER A 44 5.63 -8.51 15.63
CA SER A 44 7.01 -8.00 15.62
C SER A 44 8.06 -9.10 15.39
N ALA A 45 7.89 -10.26 16.03
CA ALA A 45 8.78 -11.40 15.89
C ALA A 45 8.83 -11.97 14.45
N GLY A 46 7.77 -11.75 13.66
CA GLY A 46 7.71 -12.19 12.26
C GLY A 46 8.62 -11.39 11.32
N LEU A 47 9.15 -10.24 11.76
CA LEU A 47 10.09 -9.42 11.00
C LEU A 47 11.55 -9.71 11.32
N LYS A 48 11.85 -10.83 11.96
CA LYS A 48 13.21 -11.25 12.23
C LYS A 48 14.04 -11.19 10.93
N ASP A 49 15.25 -10.63 11.03
CA ASP A 49 16.21 -10.51 9.93
C ASP A 49 15.77 -9.57 8.79
N LEU A 50 14.63 -8.86 8.90
CA LEU A 50 14.20 -7.88 7.88
C LEU A 50 15.25 -6.78 7.64
N GLY A 51 16.02 -6.42 8.68
CA GLY A 51 17.09 -5.43 8.62
C GLY A 51 18.27 -5.83 7.73
N ASP A 52 18.41 -7.11 7.37
CA ASP A 52 19.48 -7.60 6.48
C ASP A 52 19.15 -7.41 5.00
N PHE A 53 17.91 -6.99 4.68
CA PHE A 53 17.46 -6.70 3.32
C PHE A 53 17.51 -5.21 3.02
N SER A 54 17.83 -4.87 1.76
CA SER A 54 17.79 -3.49 1.28
C SER A 54 16.37 -3.02 0.90
N HIS A 55 15.46 -3.95 0.60
CA HIS A 55 14.11 -3.66 0.10
C HIS A 55 13.10 -4.66 0.64
N ALA A 56 11.85 -4.22 0.76
CA ALA A 56 10.70 -5.05 1.13
C ALA A 56 9.51 -4.74 0.22
N ILE A 57 8.63 -5.73 0.03
CA ILE A 57 7.34 -5.54 -0.63
C ILE A 57 6.28 -5.34 0.44
N ILE A 58 5.52 -4.25 0.33
CA ILE A 58 4.43 -3.92 1.26
C ILE A 58 3.11 -4.13 0.53
N ILE A 59 2.29 -5.04 1.06
CA ILE A 59 0.91 -5.25 0.59
C ILE A 59 -0.01 -4.53 1.56
N TYR A 60 -0.83 -3.62 1.04
CA TYR A 60 -1.71 -2.79 1.87
C TYR A 60 -3.07 -2.60 1.21
N TYR A 61 -4.05 -2.25 2.05
CA TYR A 61 -5.43 -2.07 1.62
C TYR A 61 -5.69 -0.59 1.27
N PHE A 62 -6.16 -0.34 0.03
CA PHE A 62 -6.63 0.97 -0.40
C PHE A 62 -7.99 1.29 0.26
N HIS A 63 -7.97 1.62 1.55
CA HIS A 63 -9.16 1.81 2.39
C HIS A 63 -10.12 2.94 1.93
N LYS A 64 -9.64 3.89 1.11
CA LYS A 64 -10.46 4.94 0.48
C LYS A 64 -10.87 4.61 -0.96
N SER A 65 -10.60 3.40 -1.45
CA SER A 65 -11.05 2.96 -2.77
C SER A 65 -12.51 2.55 -2.70
N GLU A 66 -13.39 3.40 -3.22
CA GLU A 66 -14.85 3.19 -3.14
C GLU A 66 -15.43 2.45 -4.34
N LYS A 67 -14.64 2.27 -5.42
CA LYS A 67 -15.12 1.75 -6.70
C LYS A 67 -14.30 0.56 -7.17
N ILE A 68 -14.99 -0.44 -7.69
CA ILE A 68 -14.40 -1.55 -8.44
C ILE A 68 -14.69 -1.28 -9.91
N GLN A 69 -13.64 -1.02 -10.68
CA GLN A 69 -13.71 -0.88 -12.13
C GLN A 69 -13.02 -2.11 -12.73
N ILE A 70 -13.79 -2.93 -13.45
CA ILE A 70 -13.28 -4.15 -14.10
C ILE A 70 -12.52 -3.79 -15.38
N GLU A 71 -12.94 -2.72 -16.04
CA GLU A 71 -12.26 -2.10 -17.17
C GLU A 71 -11.57 -0.83 -16.69
N GLY A 72 -10.26 -0.75 -16.92
CA GLY A 72 -9.45 0.41 -16.57
C GLY A 72 -8.90 1.06 -17.84
N LYS A 73 -8.81 2.39 -17.83
CA LYS A 73 -8.11 3.16 -18.87
C LYS A 73 -6.71 3.51 -18.39
N PRO A 74 -5.64 3.22 -19.16
CA PRO A 74 -4.29 3.64 -18.80
C PRO A 74 -4.24 5.16 -18.63
N PHE A 75 -3.61 5.63 -17.55
CA PHE A 75 -3.57 7.06 -17.19
C PHE A 75 -3.01 7.97 -18.30
N LEU A 76 -2.21 7.43 -19.21
CA LEU A 76 -1.51 8.16 -20.27
C LEU A 76 -2.16 8.01 -21.66
N GLU A 77 -3.22 7.23 -21.81
CA GLU A 77 -3.89 7.04 -23.10
C GLU A 77 -5.12 7.94 -23.19
N ASN A 78 -5.26 8.65 -24.31
CA ASN A 78 -6.40 9.54 -24.55
C ASN A 78 -7.57 8.85 -25.26
N ASN A 79 -7.35 7.71 -25.91
CA ASN A 79 -8.42 6.95 -26.55
C ASN A 79 -8.87 5.78 -25.66
N GLU A 80 -10.13 5.36 -25.82
CA GLU A 80 -10.70 4.18 -25.14
C GLU A 80 -10.04 2.88 -25.59
#